data_AF-A0A931DTT4-F1
#
_entry.id   AF-A0A931DTT4-F1
#
_cell.length_a   1.000
_cell.length_b   1.000
_cell.length_c   1.000
_cell.angle_alpha   90.00
_cell.angle_beta   90.00
_cell.angle_gamma   90.00
#
_symmetry.space_group_name_H-M   'P 1'
#
loop_
_entity.id
_entity.type
_entity.pdbx_description
1 polymer ?
#
loop_
_entity_poly.entity_id
_entity_poly.type
_entity_poly.pdbx_seq_one_letter_code
_entity_poly.pdbx_strand_id
1 'polypeptide(L)'
;MGSPRITVPGVGQVSNNNISLGSDGIKGIKTGTLDTAGSCLLFSATVDVGLPQPITIIGVILGGDSRETVNRAAQKMIQSIKSGFHVVQLVGAGTAVGRYSTPWKNGARVVTASGASALTWSDAAVTPTMTIRPLTITAGTEASKGSTVGSLVFTVNGAATTVPLVLDETISGPDGWWRLTHPEVLLNAGQN
;
A
#
# COMPACT_ATOMS: atom_id res chain seq x y z
N MET A 1 4.47 -29.28 5.14
CA MET A 1 5.36 -29.24 3.95
C MET A 1 5.27 -30.58 3.24
N GLY A 2 5.31 -30.63 1.91
CA GLY A 2 5.29 -31.90 1.17
C GLY A 2 6.63 -32.64 1.32
N SER A 3 6.58 -33.94 1.63
CA SER A 3 7.78 -34.76 1.70
C SER A 3 8.31 -35.08 0.30
N PRO A 4 9.63 -34.94 0.04
CA PRO A 4 10.21 -35.20 -1.27
C PRO A 4 10.20 -36.69 -1.64
N ARG A 5 10.16 -37.57 -0.63
CA ARG A 5 10.07 -39.02 -0.76
C ARG A 5 9.27 -39.62 0.39
N ILE A 6 8.74 -40.82 0.19
CA ILE A 6 8.19 -41.68 1.23
C ILE A 6 8.67 -43.12 1.00
N THR A 7 8.95 -43.85 2.09
CA THR A 7 9.24 -45.28 2.02
C THR A 7 7.95 -46.06 2.24
N VAL A 8 7.56 -46.85 1.25
CA VAL A 8 6.35 -47.68 1.31
C VAL A 8 6.78 -49.14 1.56
N PRO A 9 6.29 -49.80 2.64
CA PRO A 9 6.58 -51.20 2.91
C PRO A 9 6.24 -52.09 1.70
N GLY A 10 7.20 -52.90 1.25
CA GLY A 10 7.02 -53.80 0.09
C GLY A 10 7.18 -53.16 -1.30
N VAL A 11 7.24 -51.82 -1.41
CA VAL A 11 7.38 -51.10 -2.70
C VAL A 11 8.71 -50.33 -2.79
N GLY A 12 9.31 -49.94 -1.65
CA GLY A 12 10.55 -49.19 -1.60
C GLY A 12 10.32 -47.68 -1.55
N GLN A 13 11.33 -46.88 -1.94
CA GLN A 13 11.21 -45.42 -1.95
C GLN A 13 10.38 -44.94 -3.15
N VAL A 14 9.32 -44.19 -2.85
CA VAL A 14 8.49 -43.49 -3.84
C VAL A 14 8.82 -42.01 -3.78
N SER A 15 9.25 -41.44 -4.90
CA SER A 15 9.53 -40.00 -5.00
C SER A 15 8.26 -39.20 -5.20
N ASN A 16 8.23 -37.98 -4.70
CA ASN A 16 7.11 -37.08 -4.92
C ASN A 16 7.03 -36.72 -6.41
N ASN A 17 5.87 -36.96 -7.02
CA ASN A 17 5.66 -36.70 -8.45
C ASN A 17 5.55 -35.20 -8.78
N ASN A 18 5.50 -34.30 -7.79
CA ASN A 18 5.64 -32.87 -8.02
C ASN A 18 7.13 -32.51 -8.08
N ILE A 19 7.70 -32.58 -9.29
CA ILE A 19 9.10 -32.28 -9.57
C ILE A 19 9.51 -30.82 -9.27
N SER A 20 8.53 -29.93 -9.05
CA SER A 20 8.75 -28.53 -8.71
C SER A 20 8.77 -28.26 -7.20
N LEU A 21 8.60 -29.28 -6.35
CA LEU A 21 8.69 -29.13 -4.90
C LEU A 21 10.02 -28.49 -4.49
N GLY A 22 9.94 -27.37 -3.77
CA GLY A 22 11.12 -26.62 -3.34
C GLY A 22 11.65 -25.59 -4.35
N SER A 23 11.13 -25.56 -5.59
CA SER A 23 11.41 -24.50 -6.57
C SER A 23 10.34 -23.40 -6.53
N ASP A 24 10.73 -22.14 -6.67
CA ASP A 24 9.83 -20.96 -6.72
C ASP A 24 8.78 -20.91 -5.58
N GLY A 25 9.13 -21.44 -4.40
CA GLY A 25 8.26 -21.47 -3.24
C GLY A 25 7.14 -22.52 -3.28
N ILE A 26 7.12 -23.42 -4.28
CA ILE A 26 6.12 -24.48 -4.42
C ILE A 26 6.22 -25.50 -3.29
N LYS A 27 5.11 -25.76 -2.60
CA LYS A 27 5.01 -26.64 -1.41
C LYS A 27 4.09 -27.86 -1.59
N GLY A 28 3.39 -27.99 -2.71
CA GLY A 28 2.35 -29.01 -2.96
C GLY A 28 1.65 -28.75 -4.30
N ILE A 29 0.52 -29.38 -4.64
CA ILE A 29 -0.38 -30.24 -3.84
C ILE A 29 -0.63 -31.60 -4.52
N LYS A 30 -0.90 -31.65 -5.84
CA LYS A 30 -1.18 -32.92 -6.55
C LYS A 30 -0.86 -32.82 -8.04
N THR A 31 -0.29 -33.89 -8.59
CA THR A 31 -0.19 -34.15 -10.04
C THR A 31 -1.14 -35.27 -10.47
N GLY A 32 -1.65 -35.18 -11.70
CA GLY A 32 -2.43 -36.23 -12.37
C GLY A 32 -2.16 -36.22 -13.87
N THR A 33 -2.07 -37.38 -14.51
CA THR A 33 -1.89 -37.51 -15.97
C THR A 33 -2.75 -38.66 -16.47
N LEU A 34 -3.56 -38.41 -17.49
CA LEU A 34 -4.39 -39.41 -18.18
C LEU A 34 -4.29 -39.14 -19.69
N ASP A 35 -4.28 -40.19 -20.52
CA ASP A 35 -4.15 -40.04 -21.98
C ASP A 35 -5.30 -39.21 -22.59
N THR A 36 -6.50 -39.29 -22.01
CA THR A 36 -7.69 -38.55 -22.46
C THR A 36 -7.82 -37.14 -21.86
N ALA A 37 -7.11 -36.83 -20.77
CA ALA A 37 -7.25 -35.58 -20.02
C ALA A 37 -5.96 -34.74 -19.95
N GLY A 38 -4.87 -35.21 -20.55
CA GLY A 38 -3.56 -34.58 -20.50
C GLY A 38 -2.93 -34.60 -19.09
N SER A 39 -1.91 -33.76 -18.91
CA SER A 39 -1.28 -33.54 -17.60
C SER A 39 -1.96 -32.39 -16.85
N CYS A 40 -2.20 -32.61 -15.56
CA CYS A 40 -2.85 -31.67 -14.65
C CYS A 40 -2.01 -31.45 -13.39
N LEU A 41 -2.03 -30.22 -12.87
CA LEU A 41 -1.30 -29.81 -11.68
C LEU A 41 -2.16 -28.88 -10.82
N LEU A 42 -2.38 -29.27 -9.57
CA LEU A 42 -2.82 -28.37 -8.49
C LEU A 42 -1.60 -28.06 -7.63
N PHE A 43 -1.26 -26.79 -7.49
CA PHE A 43 -0.10 -26.35 -6.74
C PHE A 43 -0.40 -25.29 -5.70
N SER A 44 0.45 -25.23 -4.68
CA SER A 44 0.54 -24.10 -3.77
C SER A 44 1.97 -23.58 -3.74
N ALA A 45 2.14 -22.25 -3.73
CA ALA A 45 3.43 -21.60 -3.61
C ALA A 45 3.38 -20.49 -2.54
N THR A 46 4.42 -20.39 -1.72
CA THR A 46 4.62 -19.26 -0.81
C THR A 46 5.64 -18.32 -1.43
N VAL A 47 5.25 -17.08 -1.69
CA VAL A 47 6.08 -16.10 -2.40
C VAL A 47 6.27 -14.85 -1.54
N ASP A 48 7.52 -14.45 -1.38
CA ASP A 48 7.85 -13.14 -0.84
C ASP A 48 7.70 -12.07 -1.94
N VAL A 49 6.87 -11.07 -1.63
CA VAL A 49 6.56 -9.93 -2.50
C VAL A 49 6.88 -8.59 -1.82
N GLY A 50 7.58 -8.61 -0.68
CA GLY A 50 7.90 -7.40 0.09
C GLY A 50 6.82 -6.98 1.11
N LEU A 51 5.87 -7.86 1.40
CA LEU A 51 4.91 -7.70 2.51
C LEU A 51 5.49 -8.28 3.83
N PRO A 52 4.99 -7.87 5.01
CA PRO A 52 5.41 -8.45 6.29
C PRO A 52 5.21 -9.97 6.37
N GLN A 53 4.23 -10.49 5.64
CA GLN A 53 3.98 -11.91 5.48
C GLN A 53 4.00 -12.27 3.99
N PRO A 54 4.61 -13.39 3.60
CA PRO A 54 4.58 -13.84 2.21
C PRO A 54 3.16 -14.23 1.81
N ILE A 55 2.85 -14.07 0.53
CA ILE A 55 1.55 -14.48 -0.01
C ILE A 55 1.55 -15.99 -0.30
N THR A 56 0.36 -16.59 -0.28
CA THR A 56 0.15 -17.95 -0.76
C THR A 56 -0.62 -17.91 -2.07
N ILE A 57 -0.03 -18.48 -3.12
CA ILE A 57 -0.66 -18.67 -4.42
C ILE A 57 -1.18 -20.10 -4.46
N ILE A 58 -2.46 -20.27 -4.80
CA ILE A 58 -3.07 -21.56 -5.10
C ILE A 58 -3.48 -21.53 -6.56
N GLY A 59 -2.97 -22.47 -7.35
CA GLY A 59 -3.18 -22.49 -8.80
C GLY A 59 -3.52 -23.88 -9.33
N VAL A 60 -4.29 -23.91 -10.42
CA VAL A 60 -4.69 -25.14 -11.12
C VAL A 60 -4.36 -24.99 -12.60
N ILE A 61 -3.71 -26.00 -13.16
CA ILE A 61 -3.43 -26.12 -14.60
C ILE A 61 -3.94 -27.48 -15.06
N LEU A 62 -4.76 -27.50 -16.11
CA LEU A 62 -5.42 -28.70 -16.62
C LEU A 62 -5.05 -28.91 -18.10
N GLY A 63 -4.97 -30.17 -18.53
CA GLY A 63 -4.88 -30.52 -19.95
C GLY A 63 -3.57 -30.16 -20.66
N GLY A 64 -2.45 -30.05 -19.95
CA GLY A 64 -1.16 -29.77 -20.59
C GLY A 64 -0.58 -30.98 -21.30
N ASP A 65 0.18 -30.74 -22.38
CA ASP A 65 0.77 -31.79 -23.23
C ASP A 65 1.69 -32.76 -22.46
N SER A 66 2.38 -32.26 -21.43
CA SER A 66 3.25 -33.06 -20.58
C SER A 66 3.33 -32.49 -19.16
N ARG A 67 3.88 -33.29 -18.24
CA ARG A 67 4.14 -32.87 -16.85
C ARG A 67 5.11 -31.68 -16.82
N GLU A 68 6.14 -31.70 -17.63
CA GLU A 68 7.14 -30.63 -17.74
C GLU A 68 6.48 -29.34 -18.23
N THR A 69 5.53 -29.43 -19.15
CA THR A 69 4.78 -28.27 -19.65
C THR A 69 3.91 -27.64 -18.57
N VAL A 70 3.14 -28.44 -17.80
CA VAL A 70 2.34 -27.87 -16.69
C VAL A 70 3.20 -27.31 -15.57
N ASN A 71 4.35 -27.93 -15.27
CA ASN A 71 5.27 -27.43 -14.25
C ASN A 71 5.91 -26.09 -14.67
N ARG A 72 6.37 -25.97 -15.93
CA ARG A 72 6.86 -24.70 -16.47
C ARG A 72 5.78 -23.63 -16.50
N ALA A 73 4.55 -23.99 -16.82
CA ALA A 73 3.42 -23.06 -16.79
C ALA A 73 3.12 -22.55 -15.36
N ALA A 74 3.19 -23.43 -14.35
CA ALA A 74 3.04 -23.02 -12.95
C ALA A 74 4.14 -22.06 -12.50
N GLN A 75 5.41 -22.35 -12.85
CA GLN A 75 6.53 -21.45 -12.57
C GLN A 75 6.34 -20.09 -13.25
N LYS A 76 5.98 -20.06 -14.54
CA LYS A 76 5.68 -18.81 -15.25
C LYS A 76 4.52 -18.03 -14.63
N MET A 77 3.47 -18.71 -14.18
CA MET A 77 2.33 -18.07 -13.49
C MET A 77 2.78 -17.44 -12.16
N ILE A 78 3.58 -18.15 -11.36
CA ILE A 78 4.13 -17.63 -10.10
C ILE A 78 5.00 -16.39 -10.36
N GLN A 79 5.89 -16.45 -11.36
CA GLN A 79 6.74 -15.31 -11.71
C GLN A 79 5.92 -14.13 -12.23
N SER A 80 4.88 -14.37 -13.04
CA SER A 80 3.98 -13.33 -13.53
C SER A 80 3.21 -12.64 -12.39
N ILE A 81 2.72 -13.41 -11.42
CA ILE A 81 2.04 -12.86 -10.24
C ILE A 81 3.02 -12.02 -9.44
N LYS A 82 4.23 -12.53 -9.20
CA LYS A 82 5.29 -11.82 -8.48
C LYS A 82 5.66 -10.50 -9.16
N SER A 83 5.83 -10.50 -10.48
CA SER A 83 6.16 -9.30 -11.25
C SER A 83 5.04 -8.25 -11.26
N GLY A 84 3.79 -8.65 -10.94
CA GLY A 84 2.68 -7.72 -10.80
C GLY A 84 2.81 -6.83 -9.56
N PHE A 85 3.60 -7.24 -8.55
CA PHE A 85 3.83 -6.44 -7.36
C PHE A 85 4.91 -5.38 -7.60
N HIS A 86 4.60 -4.14 -7.27
CA HIS A 86 5.53 -3.03 -7.37
C HIS A 86 5.21 -1.93 -6.37
N VAL A 87 6.21 -1.11 -6.04
CA VAL A 87 6.05 0.02 -5.13
C VAL A 87 5.66 1.25 -5.93
N VAL A 88 4.58 1.92 -5.50
CA VAL A 88 4.16 3.22 -6.02
C VAL A 88 4.44 4.31 -4.99
N GLN A 89 5.02 5.43 -5.44
CA GLN A 89 5.16 6.62 -4.60
C GLN A 89 3.80 7.32 -4.51
N LEU A 90 3.26 7.44 -3.30
CA LEU A 90 1.97 8.07 -3.05
C LEU A 90 2.11 9.58 -2.95
N VAL A 91 3.12 10.05 -2.20
CA VAL A 91 3.42 11.47 -2.02
C VAL A 91 4.87 11.67 -1.57
N GLY A 92 5.49 12.79 -1.95
CA GLY A 92 6.81 13.20 -1.45
C GLY A 92 6.71 13.94 -0.11
N ALA A 93 7.80 14.00 0.67
CA ALA A 93 7.88 14.86 1.85
C ALA A 93 7.86 16.34 1.44
N GLY A 94 7.17 17.19 2.21
CA GLY A 94 7.07 18.63 1.93
C GLY A 94 6.21 18.98 0.70
N THR A 95 5.41 18.04 0.18
CA THR A 95 4.49 18.30 -0.93
C THR A 95 3.38 19.22 -0.46
N ALA A 96 3.24 20.40 -1.08
CA ALA A 96 2.17 21.34 -0.77
C ALA A 96 0.82 20.83 -1.31
N VAL A 97 -0.19 20.78 -0.43
CA VAL A 97 -1.54 20.27 -0.74
C VAL A 97 -2.65 21.30 -0.46
N GLY A 98 -2.29 22.43 0.16
CA GLY A 98 -3.22 23.49 0.48
C GLY A 98 -2.54 24.69 1.09
N ARG A 99 -3.34 25.67 1.53
CA ARG A 99 -2.84 26.89 2.17
C ARG A 99 -3.89 27.45 3.13
N TYR A 100 -3.43 27.96 4.27
CA TYR A 100 -4.20 28.89 5.08
C TYR A 100 -3.83 30.32 4.73
N SER A 101 -4.85 31.18 4.67
CA SER A 101 -4.70 32.62 4.50
C SER A 101 -5.50 33.34 5.55
N THR A 102 -4.94 34.39 6.14
CA THR A 102 -5.62 35.22 7.13
C THR A 102 -6.00 36.59 6.54
N PRO A 103 -7.02 37.26 7.10
CA PRO A 103 -7.37 38.63 6.71
C PRO A 103 -6.23 39.65 6.89
N TRP A 104 -5.33 39.43 7.85
CA TRP A 104 -4.14 40.27 8.09
C TRP A 104 -2.93 39.89 7.22
N LYS A 105 -3.16 39.19 6.10
CA LYS A 105 -2.16 38.85 5.07
C LYS A 105 -0.98 38.01 5.57
N ASN A 106 -1.20 37.26 6.64
CA ASN A 106 -0.30 36.18 7.06
C ASN A 106 -0.88 34.82 6.63
N GLY A 107 -0.07 33.77 6.58
CA GLY A 107 -0.55 32.45 6.15
C GLY A 107 0.60 31.50 5.85
N ALA A 108 0.28 30.21 5.80
CA ALA A 108 1.26 29.14 5.57
C ALA A 108 0.68 28.09 4.64
N ARG A 109 1.54 27.38 3.89
CA ARG A 109 1.13 26.23 3.10
C ARG A 109 0.94 25.03 4.02
N VAL A 110 -0.01 24.20 3.63
CA VAL A 110 -0.19 22.87 4.21
C VAL A 110 0.64 21.91 3.39
N VAL A 111 1.62 21.27 4.01
CA VAL A 111 2.55 20.34 3.37
C VAL A 111 2.50 18.97 4.02
N THR A 112 2.85 17.92 3.29
CA THR A 112 3.06 16.59 3.87
C THR A 112 4.26 16.57 4.81
N ALA A 113 4.07 16.04 6.02
CA ALA A 113 5.14 15.92 7.01
C ALA A 113 6.23 14.91 6.59
N SER A 114 5.86 13.90 5.80
CA SER A 114 6.76 12.86 5.29
C SER A 114 6.34 12.38 3.91
N GLY A 115 7.23 11.67 3.23
CA GLY A 115 6.86 10.91 2.04
C GLY A 115 6.12 9.62 2.42
N ALA A 116 5.35 9.09 1.47
CA ALA A 116 4.73 7.78 1.60
C ALA A 116 4.76 7.02 0.27
N SER A 117 4.84 5.71 0.37
CA SER A 117 4.78 4.76 -0.75
C SER A 117 3.98 3.55 -0.32
N ALA A 118 3.36 2.86 -1.28
CA ALA A 118 2.64 1.62 -1.03
C ALA A 118 3.08 0.54 -2.01
N LEU A 119 3.12 -0.70 -1.54
CA LEU A 119 3.19 -1.86 -2.42
C LEU A 119 1.79 -2.10 -3.02
N THR A 120 1.71 -2.14 -4.34
CA THR A 120 0.49 -2.45 -5.09
C THR A 120 0.68 -3.76 -5.87
N TRP A 121 -0.42 -4.30 -6.37
CA TRP A 121 -0.45 -5.41 -7.30
C TRP A 121 -1.27 -5.01 -8.53
N SER A 122 -0.72 -5.20 -9.72
CA SER A 122 -1.34 -4.73 -10.97
C SER A 122 -1.66 -3.23 -10.89
N ASP A 123 -2.78 -2.82 -11.45
CA ASP A 123 -3.33 -1.48 -11.59
C ASP A 123 -4.25 -1.08 -10.43
N ALA A 124 -4.01 -1.58 -9.22
CA ALA A 124 -4.89 -1.29 -8.09
C ALA A 124 -5.05 0.22 -7.86
N ALA A 125 -6.30 0.66 -7.75
CA ALA A 125 -6.63 2.06 -7.56
C ALA A 125 -6.08 2.60 -6.23
N VAL A 126 -5.56 3.83 -6.29
CA VAL A 126 -5.12 4.59 -5.13
C VAL A 126 -6.15 5.69 -4.87
N THR A 127 -6.84 5.62 -3.72
CA THR A 127 -7.85 6.62 -3.35
C THR A 127 -7.30 7.53 -2.25
N PRO A 128 -7.03 8.82 -2.55
CA PRO A 128 -6.63 9.79 -1.53
C PRO A 128 -7.86 10.46 -0.88
N THR A 129 -7.84 10.58 0.44
CA THR A 129 -8.81 11.35 1.23
C THR A 129 -8.06 12.35 2.09
N MET A 130 -8.35 13.63 1.93
CA MET A 130 -7.73 14.71 2.70
C MET A 130 -8.69 15.29 3.72
N THR A 131 -8.23 15.42 4.96
CA THR A 131 -8.95 16.12 6.04
C THR A 131 -8.08 17.26 6.56
N ILE A 132 -8.65 18.45 6.64
CA ILE A 132 -8.01 19.67 7.15
C ILE A 132 -8.88 20.24 8.27
N ARG A 133 -8.25 20.76 9.33
CA ARG A 133 -8.95 21.37 10.47
C ARG A 133 -9.02 22.89 10.31
N PRO A 134 -10.11 23.57 10.65
CA PRO A 134 -10.08 25.02 10.76
C PRO A 134 -9.08 25.46 11.83
N LEU A 135 -8.40 26.59 11.60
CA LEU A 135 -7.51 27.21 12.57
C LEU A 135 -8.14 28.49 13.10
N THR A 136 -8.15 28.65 14.43
CA THR A 136 -8.55 29.88 15.09
C THR A 136 -7.29 30.53 15.65
N ILE A 137 -6.95 31.70 15.12
CA ILE A 137 -5.79 32.47 15.54
C ILE A 137 -6.28 33.86 15.97
N THR A 138 -5.90 34.24 17.19
CA THR A 138 -6.30 35.49 17.84
C THR A 138 -5.07 36.34 18.16
N ALA A 139 -5.29 37.57 18.61
CA ALA A 139 -4.19 38.44 18.99
C ALA A 139 -3.34 37.80 20.10
N GLY A 140 -2.02 37.76 19.89
CA GLY A 140 -1.07 37.15 20.82
C GLY A 140 -0.99 35.62 20.77
N THR A 141 -1.71 34.97 19.85
CA THR A 141 -1.57 33.53 19.58
C THR A 141 -1.01 33.27 18.19
N GLU A 142 -0.50 32.05 17.98
CA GLU A 142 0.05 31.62 16.70
C GLU A 142 -0.20 30.13 16.46
N ALA A 143 -0.20 29.74 15.18
CA ALA A 143 -0.05 28.36 14.77
C ALA A 143 1.37 28.16 14.25
N SER A 144 2.23 27.51 15.03
CA SER A 144 3.65 27.40 14.72
C SER A 144 3.92 26.48 13.52
N LYS A 145 4.98 26.75 12.78
CA LYS A 145 5.53 25.85 11.76
C LYS A 145 5.66 24.40 12.30
N GLY A 146 5.29 23.43 11.48
CA GLY A 146 5.33 22.01 11.83
C GLY A 146 4.11 21.52 12.63
N SER A 147 3.20 22.41 13.06
CA SER A 147 1.96 22.01 13.70
C SER A 147 1.11 21.17 12.76
N THR A 148 0.59 20.04 13.25
CA THR A 148 -0.31 19.17 12.47
C THR A 148 -1.68 19.83 12.35
N VAL A 149 -2.13 20.01 11.11
CA VAL A 149 -3.38 20.70 10.77
C VAL A 149 -4.37 19.79 10.05
N GLY A 150 -3.95 18.57 9.73
CA GLY A 150 -4.79 17.61 9.01
C GLY A 150 -4.07 16.31 8.73
N SER A 151 -4.68 15.52 7.86
CA SER A 151 -4.12 14.24 7.41
C SER A 151 -4.53 13.97 5.96
N LEU A 152 -3.61 13.35 5.22
CA LEU A 152 -3.86 12.76 3.91
C LEU A 152 -3.80 11.25 4.04
N VAL A 153 -4.91 10.57 3.74
CA VAL A 153 -5.03 9.11 3.83
C VAL A 153 -5.09 8.54 2.43
N PHE A 154 -4.21 7.60 2.11
CA PHE A 154 -4.24 6.84 0.87
C PHE A 154 -4.76 5.44 1.16
N THR A 155 -5.79 5.00 0.44
CA THR A 155 -6.26 3.62 0.49
C THR A 155 -5.79 2.88 -0.76
N VAL A 156 -5.03 1.81 -0.57
CA VAL A 156 -4.52 0.92 -1.63
C VAL A 156 -4.84 -0.52 -1.24
N ASN A 157 -5.57 -1.26 -2.07
CA ASN A 157 -5.98 -2.64 -1.77
C ASN A 157 -6.66 -2.83 -0.40
N GLY A 158 -7.44 -1.82 0.04
CA GLY A 158 -8.10 -1.83 1.35
C GLY A 158 -7.20 -1.51 2.55
N ALA A 159 -5.88 -1.38 2.36
CA ALA A 159 -4.95 -0.91 3.37
C ALA A 159 -4.82 0.61 3.32
N ALA A 160 -4.90 1.26 4.49
CA ALA A 160 -4.79 2.71 4.61
C ALA A 160 -3.38 3.14 5.05
N THR A 161 -2.82 4.15 4.40
CA THR A 161 -1.59 4.84 4.79
C THR A 161 -1.90 6.30 5.09
N THR A 162 -1.59 6.74 6.31
CA THR A 162 -1.87 8.11 6.77
C THR A 162 -0.61 8.95 6.80
N VAL A 163 -0.64 10.11 6.14
CA VAL A 163 0.43 11.12 6.14
C VAL A 163 -0.06 12.36 6.88
N PRO A 164 0.59 12.78 7.98
CA PRO A 164 0.25 14.02 8.65
C PRO A 164 0.47 15.23 7.72
N LEU A 165 -0.43 16.19 7.81
CA LEU A 165 -0.32 17.47 7.11
C LEU A 165 0.05 18.55 8.12
N VAL A 166 1.11 19.30 7.82
CA VAL A 166 1.69 20.30 8.73
C VAL A 166 1.84 21.65 8.05
N LEU A 167 1.97 22.71 8.84
CA LEU A 167 2.30 24.04 8.33
C LEU A 167 3.79 24.14 7.98
N ASP A 168 4.11 24.74 6.83
CA ASP A 168 5.51 25.00 6.44
C ASP A 168 6.10 26.27 7.05
N GLU A 169 5.24 27.15 7.55
CA GLU A 169 5.56 28.43 8.20
C GLU A 169 4.65 28.67 9.42
N THR A 170 5.06 29.58 10.31
CA THR A 170 4.23 30.00 11.44
C THR A 170 3.19 31.01 10.98
N ILE A 171 1.94 30.81 11.40
CA ILE A 171 0.87 31.79 11.21
C ILE A 171 0.68 32.56 12.51
N SER A 172 1.08 33.82 12.55
CA SER A 172 0.91 34.68 13.74
C SER A 172 -0.44 35.39 13.71
N GLY A 173 -1.00 35.70 14.88
CA GLY A 173 -2.18 36.53 15.01
C GLY A 173 -1.99 37.96 14.50
N PRO A 174 -3.08 38.73 14.34
CA PRO A 174 -3.00 40.10 13.85
C PRO A 174 -2.26 41.01 14.83
N ASP A 175 -1.46 41.93 14.29
CA ASP A 175 -0.77 42.94 15.09
C ASP A 175 -1.73 44.03 15.63
N GLY A 176 -1.19 44.91 16.49
CA GLY A 176 -1.97 45.98 17.10
C GLY A 176 -2.55 46.99 16.09
N TRP A 177 -1.83 47.26 15.00
CA TRP A 177 -2.24 48.23 14.00
C TRP A 177 -3.39 47.70 13.12
N TRP A 178 -3.30 46.44 12.72
CA TRP A 178 -4.36 45.76 11.99
C TRP A 178 -5.65 45.76 12.81
N ARG A 179 -5.56 45.45 14.12
CA ARG A 179 -6.72 45.46 15.03
C ARG A 179 -7.36 46.84 15.17
N LEU A 180 -6.54 47.90 15.20
CA LEU A 180 -7.04 49.29 15.28
C LEU A 180 -7.77 49.70 13.99
N THR A 181 -7.31 49.21 12.84
CA THR A 181 -7.84 49.58 11.52
C THR A 181 -8.95 48.66 11.00
N HIS A 182 -9.20 47.53 11.66
CA HIS A 182 -10.22 46.53 11.30
C HIS A 182 -11.10 46.12 12.51
N PRO A 183 -11.69 47.07 13.26
CA PRO A 183 -12.47 46.76 14.47
C PRO A 183 -13.70 45.89 14.19
N GLU A 184 -14.32 46.01 13.00
CA GLU A 184 -15.49 45.26 12.57
C GLU A 184 -15.25 43.74 12.50
N VAL A 185 -14.03 43.31 12.18
CA VAL A 185 -13.67 41.89 12.09
C VAL A 185 -13.63 41.25 13.48
N LEU A 186 -13.31 42.02 14.53
CA LEU A 186 -13.30 41.56 15.91
C LEU A 186 -14.71 41.46 16.50
N LEU A 187 -15.60 42.39 16.14
CA LEU A 187 -16.98 42.43 16.65
C LEU A 187 -17.84 41.29 16.09
N ASN A 188 -17.58 40.86 14.86
CA ASN A 188 -18.32 39.77 14.22
C ASN A 188 -17.80 38.36 14.59
N ALA A 189 -16.60 38.25 15.14
CA ALA A 189 -16.00 36.95 15.52
C ALA A 189 -16.67 36.28 16.74
N GLY A 190 -17.52 37.00 17.49
CA GLY A 190 -18.25 36.48 18.66
C GLY A 190 -19.69 36.03 18.38
N GLN A 191 -20.15 36.02 17.12
CA GLN A 191 -21.54 35.69 16.76
C GLN A 191 -21.73 34.34 16.05
N ASN A 192 -20.69 33.49 15.99
CA ASN A 192 -20.76 32.14 15.41
C ASN A 192 -20.33 31.06 16.41
#